data_AF-A0A7X2HMG0-F1
#
_entry.id   AF-A0A7X2HMG0-F1
#
_cell.length_a   1.000
_cell.length_b   1.000
_cell.length_c   1.000
_cell.angle_alpha   90.00
_cell.angle_beta   90.00
_cell.angle_gamma   90.00
#
_symmetry.space_group_name_H-M   'P 1'
#
loop_
_entity.id
_entity.type
_entity.pdbx_description
1 polymer ?
#
loop_
_entity_poly.entity_id
_entity_poly.type
_entity_poly.pdbx_seq_one_letter_code
_entity_poly.pdbx_strand_id
1 'polypeptide(L)'
;MKLRQWMGVVASATLALGLAACGGGESDQSGNPNVAKVQRMVVFGDSLSDAGTYTPAAAAAGGGKFTTNPGPVWAETVAAQLGVALTPAVMGYANSVQACPKPGCFDYAQGGSRVTDPNGIGHNGGAGALTYPVKQQLANFYAASNNTFNGNNDVVFVFGGNNDIFYWAAAVATPNSGVTPAIATAQVQQAATELVGYVKDMISKNATQLYVFNLPDSSLTPQGVAGGAAGQALLHALVGAFNTTLQAGLAGTGARVIDFNSQLTAVIQNGAMFGFSNTSVPACDATKINALVPGAGGSSLFCSANTLVTAGADTSYLFADGVHPTTGGHRLISSNVLQRLLADGVTH
;
A
#
# COMPACT_ATOMS: atom_id res chain seq x y z
N MET A 1 -1.25 -56.24 34.79
CA MET A 1 -1.66 -55.71 36.10
C MET A 1 -1.50 -54.19 36.05
N LYS A 2 -2.52 -53.46 36.46
CA LYS A 2 -2.82 -52.04 36.17
C LYS A 2 -1.74 -51.04 36.61
N LEU A 3 -1.53 -49.96 35.82
CA LEU A 3 -1.09 -48.63 36.30
C LEU A 3 -1.70 -47.57 35.35
N ARG A 4 -2.94 -47.14 35.59
CA ARG A 4 -3.34 -45.82 36.14
C ARG A 4 -2.74 -44.60 35.42
N GLN A 5 -3.55 -44.05 34.51
CA GLN A 5 -3.52 -42.69 33.95
C GLN A 5 -3.70 -41.63 35.05
N TRP A 6 -2.95 -40.53 34.99
CA TRP A 6 -3.39 -39.23 35.49
C TRP A 6 -3.16 -38.17 34.40
N MET A 7 -4.25 -37.46 34.11
CA MET A 7 -4.43 -36.49 33.04
C MET A 7 -3.91 -35.11 33.48
N GLY A 8 -3.15 -34.45 32.61
CA GLY A 8 -2.88 -33.01 32.69
C GLY A 8 -3.65 -32.31 31.56
N VAL A 9 -4.66 -31.54 31.93
CA VAL A 9 -5.51 -30.74 31.03
C VAL A 9 -4.72 -29.50 30.60
N VAL A 10 -4.42 -29.37 29.30
CA VAL A 10 -3.99 -28.10 28.70
C VAL A 10 -5.23 -27.48 28.05
N ALA A 11 -5.74 -26.41 28.66
CA ALA A 11 -6.88 -25.67 28.17
C ALA A 11 -6.50 -24.89 26.90
N SER A 12 -7.11 -25.23 25.77
CA SER A 12 -7.08 -24.47 24.53
C SER A 12 -8.01 -23.26 24.65
N ALA A 13 -7.47 -22.04 24.66
CA ALA A 13 -8.26 -20.83 24.54
C ALA A 13 -8.49 -20.53 23.05
N THR A 14 -9.66 -20.91 22.53
CA THR A 14 -10.15 -20.49 21.21
C THR A 14 -10.68 -19.06 21.31
N LEU A 15 -9.97 -18.10 20.70
CA LEU A 15 -10.46 -16.74 20.51
C LEU A 15 -11.48 -16.72 19.35
N ALA A 16 -12.76 -16.68 19.68
CA ALA A 16 -13.83 -16.50 18.70
C ALA A 16 -14.02 -14.99 18.43
N LEU A 17 -13.62 -14.53 17.24
CA LEU A 17 -13.97 -13.20 16.73
C LEU A 17 -15.40 -13.25 16.15
N GLY A 18 -16.36 -12.78 16.94
CA GLY A 18 -17.73 -12.55 16.46
C GLY A 18 -17.84 -11.20 15.77
N LEU A 19 -18.24 -11.18 14.50
CA LEU A 19 -18.78 -9.99 13.84
C LEU A 19 -20.26 -9.86 14.21
N ALA A 20 -20.62 -8.71 14.80
CA ALA A 20 -21.98 -8.17 14.75
C ALA A 20 -21.89 -6.67 14.45
N ALA A 21 -22.62 -6.24 13.43
CA ALA A 21 -22.70 -4.87 12.95
C ALA A 21 -23.78 -4.06 13.70
N CYS A 22 -23.76 -2.74 13.44
CA CYS A 22 -24.79 -1.73 13.70
C CYS A 22 -24.73 -0.97 15.03
N GLY A 23 -24.15 0.24 14.96
CA GLY A 23 -24.78 1.48 15.42
C GLY A 23 -24.92 1.71 16.93
N GLY A 24 -24.17 2.71 17.43
CA GLY A 24 -24.52 3.43 18.65
C GLY A 24 -23.33 3.71 19.55
N GLY A 25 -22.87 4.97 19.53
CA GLY A 25 -21.89 5.60 20.42
C GLY A 25 -21.34 4.77 21.57
N GLU A 26 -20.12 4.27 21.40
CA GLU A 26 -19.28 3.87 22.52
C GLU A 26 -18.42 5.06 22.89
N SER A 27 -18.81 5.74 23.97
CA SER A 27 -17.89 6.59 24.71
C SER A 27 -16.78 5.68 25.27
N ASP A 28 -15.58 5.89 24.74
CA ASP A 28 -14.34 5.26 25.14
C ASP A 28 -14.20 5.25 26.68
N GLN A 29 -14.26 4.07 27.28
CA GLN A 29 -14.27 3.86 28.75
C GLN A 29 -12.91 4.10 29.41
N SER A 30 -11.88 4.56 28.68
CA SER A 30 -10.57 4.80 29.29
C SER A 30 -10.48 6.14 30.03
N GLY A 31 -11.27 7.16 29.66
CA GLY A 31 -11.35 8.45 30.36
C GLY A 31 -10.00 9.13 30.64
N ASN A 32 -8.91 8.69 30.01
CA ASN A 32 -7.56 9.12 30.35
C ASN A 32 -7.16 10.27 29.43
N PRO A 33 -7.12 11.52 29.91
CA PRO A 33 -6.79 12.69 29.10
C PRO A 33 -5.32 12.72 28.64
N ASN A 34 -4.50 11.73 29.03
CA ASN A 34 -3.08 11.64 28.70
C ASN A 34 -2.75 10.68 27.54
N VAL A 35 -3.75 10.07 26.89
CA VAL A 35 -3.51 9.32 25.64
C VAL A 35 -3.63 10.29 24.48
N ALA A 36 -2.54 10.51 23.76
CA ALA A 36 -2.54 11.35 22.56
C ALA A 36 -3.43 10.69 21.48
N LYS A 37 -4.65 11.20 21.31
CA LYS A 37 -5.57 10.72 20.28
C LYS A 37 -5.13 11.25 18.92
N VAL A 38 -4.87 10.36 17.98
CA VAL A 38 -4.65 10.72 16.58
C VAL A 38 -5.86 11.48 16.05
N GLN A 39 -5.65 12.65 15.45
CA GLN A 39 -6.71 13.46 14.86
C GLN A 39 -6.76 13.33 13.34
N ARG A 40 -5.62 13.06 12.71
CA ARG A 40 -5.51 12.91 11.25
C ARG A 40 -4.51 11.81 10.90
N MET A 41 -4.85 11.05 9.87
CA MET A 41 -3.91 10.14 9.20
C MET A 41 -3.58 10.74 7.84
N VAL A 42 -2.29 11.00 7.58
CA VAL A 42 -1.79 11.54 6.31
C VAL A 42 -1.00 10.47 5.58
N VAL A 43 -1.36 10.20 4.33
CA VAL A 43 -0.79 9.09 3.54
C VAL A 43 -0.22 9.64 2.25
N PHE A 44 1.04 9.29 1.97
CA PHE A 44 1.74 9.57 0.73
C PHE A 44 2.19 8.26 0.11
N GLY A 45 2.18 8.16 -1.21
CA GLY A 45 2.61 6.93 -1.85
C GLY A 45 1.99 6.66 -3.21
N ASP A 46 1.82 5.36 -3.48
CA ASP A 46 1.35 4.85 -4.75
C ASP A 46 0.04 4.02 -4.63
N SER A 47 -0.17 3.11 -5.57
CA SER A 47 -1.37 2.28 -5.69
C SER A 47 -1.61 1.38 -4.49
N LEU A 48 -0.58 1.04 -3.71
CA LEU A 48 -0.74 0.23 -2.51
C LEU A 48 -1.49 0.98 -1.41
N SER A 49 -1.54 2.32 -1.47
CA SER A 49 -2.18 3.17 -0.46
C SER A 49 -3.35 4.00 -0.98
N ASP A 50 -3.47 4.16 -2.30
CA ASP A 50 -4.50 4.96 -2.96
C ASP A 50 -5.94 4.51 -2.63
N ALA A 51 -6.65 5.34 -1.86
CA ALA A 51 -8.00 5.16 -1.38
C ALA A 51 -9.08 5.60 -2.39
N GLY A 52 -8.72 5.78 -3.66
CA GLY A 52 -9.69 5.91 -4.74
C GLY A 52 -9.55 7.14 -5.62
N THR A 53 -8.34 7.67 -5.80
CA THR A 53 -8.00 8.76 -6.73
C THR A 53 -8.66 8.55 -8.11
N TYR A 54 -8.66 7.31 -8.60
CA TYR A 54 -9.15 6.96 -9.94
C TYR A 54 -10.59 6.45 -9.98
N THR A 55 -11.32 6.52 -8.86
CA THR A 55 -12.73 6.09 -8.80
C THR A 55 -13.60 6.70 -9.91
N PRO A 56 -13.51 8.00 -10.25
CA PRO A 56 -14.32 8.56 -11.33
C PRO A 56 -14.12 7.87 -12.69
N ALA A 57 -12.89 7.41 -12.99
CA ALA A 57 -12.57 6.73 -14.24
C ALA A 57 -12.94 5.23 -14.23
N ALA A 58 -12.99 4.60 -13.05
CA ALA A 58 -13.21 3.16 -12.90
C ALA A 58 -14.62 2.78 -12.38
N ALA A 59 -15.45 3.78 -12.01
CA ALA A 59 -16.75 3.56 -11.38
C ALA A 59 -17.69 2.66 -12.20
N ALA A 60 -17.68 2.76 -13.54
CA ALA A 60 -18.51 1.94 -14.42
C ALA A 60 -18.18 0.43 -14.33
N ALA A 61 -16.94 0.07 -13.99
CA ALA A 61 -16.52 -1.32 -13.76
C ALA A 61 -16.72 -1.77 -12.30
N GLY A 62 -17.22 -0.88 -11.43
CA GLY A 62 -17.23 -1.07 -9.98
C GLY A 62 -15.85 -1.03 -9.35
N GLY A 63 -14.88 -0.41 -10.04
CA GLY A 63 -13.50 -0.27 -9.59
C GLY A 63 -13.22 1.10 -8.93
N GLY A 64 -11.94 1.43 -8.79
CA GLY A 64 -11.49 2.73 -8.27
C GLY A 64 -10.24 2.66 -7.41
N LYS A 65 -9.95 1.48 -6.84
CA LYS A 65 -8.76 1.19 -6.04
C LYS A 65 -8.01 0.01 -6.62
N PHE A 66 -6.70 -0.05 -6.40
CA PHE A 66 -5.85 -1.14 -6.87
C PHE A 66 -5.93 -2.36 -5.95
N THR A 67 -7.12 -2.94 -5.89
CA THR A 67 -7.43 -4.14 -5.12
C THR A 67 -8.71 -4.79 -5.66
N THR A 68 -9.28 -5.75 -4.94
CA THR A 68 -10.60 -6.31 -5.24
C THR A 68 -11.72 -5.40 -4.70
N ASN A 69 -12.32 -4.57 -5.56
CA ASN A 69 -13.34 -3.59 -5.16
C ASN A 69 -14.69 -4.29 -4.84
N PRO A 70 -15.48 -3.78 -3.86
CA PRO A 70 -15.32 -2.50 -3.15
C PRO A 70 -14.43 -2.56 -1.89
N GLY A 71 -13.73 -3.67 -1.65
CA GLY A 71 -12.96 -3.84 -0.41
C GLY A 71 -11.87 -2.77 -0.20
N PRO A 72 -11.49 -2.52 1.07
CA PRO A 72 -10.57 -1.44 1.39
C PRO A 72 -9.10 -1.77 1.04
N VAL A 73 -8.34 -0.74 0.71
CA VAL A 73 -6.87 -0.79 0.85
C VAL A 73 -6.48 -0.69 2.33
N TRP A 74 -5.22 -0.97 2.65
CA TRP A 74 -4.76 -1.01 4.04
C TRP A 74 -4.98 0.33 4.75
N ALA A 75 -4.79 1.43 4.03
CA ALA A 75 -4.87 2.78 4.58
C ALA A 75 -6.28 3.12 5.07
N GLU A 76 -7.32 2.75 4.30
CA GLU A 76 -8.72 2.89 4.70
C GLU A 76 -9.03 2.06 5.97
N THR A 77 -8.47 0.86 6.08
CA THR A 77 -8.66 -0.01 7.25
C THR A 77 -8.00 0.59 8.50
N VAL A 78 -6.77 1.09 8.38
CA VAL A 78 -6.06 1.72 9.49
C VAL A 78 -6.73 3.02 9.92
N ALA A 79 -7.17 3.86 8.98
CA ALA A 79 -7.91 5.08 9.27
C ALA A 79 -9.22 4.79 10.02
N ALA A 80 -9.95 3.76 9.58
CA ALA A 80 -11.19 3.33 10.24
C ALA A 80 -10.95 2.85 11.67
N GLN A 81 -9.87 2.08 11.91
CA GLN A 81 -9.48 1.74 13.28
C GLN A 81 -9.15 3.01 14.05
N LEU A 82 -8.32 3.89 13.49
CA LEU A 82 -7.94 5.20 14.03
C LEU A 82 -9.10 6.16 14.35
N GLY A 83 -10.32 5.87 13.90
CA GLY A 83 -11.47 6.76 14.08
C GLY A 83 -11.36 8.05 13.29
N VAL A 84 -10.52 8.09 12.25
CA VAL A 84 -10.29 9.27 11.41
C VAL A 84 -10.80 9.06 9.99
N ALA A 85 -11.26 10.14 9.35
CA ALA A 85 -11.61 10.10 7.94
C ALA A 85 -10.36 10.10 7.07
N LEU A 86 -10.37 9.27 6.03
CA LEU A 86 -9.33 9.24 5.00
C LEU A 86 -10.01 9.23 3.63
N THR A 87 -9.88 10.33 2.90
CA THR A 87 -10.37 10.48 1.53
C THR A 87 -9.24 10.95 0.62
N PRO A 88 -9.28 10.63 -0.68
CA PRO A 88 -8.28 11.12 -1.62
C PRO A 88 -8.18 12.65 -1.58
N ALA A 89 -6.97 13.19 -1.51
CA ALA A 89 -6.71 14.61 -1.56
C ALA A 89 -7.01 15.19 -2.94
N VAL A 90 -6.87 14.35 -3.96
CA VAL A 90 -7.21 14.61 -5.35
C VAL A 90 -7.84 13.35 -5.93
N MET A 91 -8.89 13.50 -6.73
CA MET A 91 -9.35 12.45 -7.65
C MET A 91 -9.19 12.95 -9.08
N GLY A 92 -8.93 12.05 -10.02
CA GLY A 92 -8.92 12.42 -11.41
C GLY A 92 -8.23 11.43 -12.33
N TYR A 93 -8.33 11.72 -13.62
CA TYR A 93 -7.71 10.98 -14.71
C TYR A 93 -7.51 11.93 -15.89
N ALA A 94 -6.37 11.80 -16.58
CA ALA A 94 -5.92 12.69 -17.63
C ALA A 94 -5.99 14.17 -17.18
N ASN A 95 -6.75 14.98 -17.91
CA ASN A 95 -6.93 16.40 -17.62
C ASN A 95 -8.10 16.70 -16.67
N SER A 96 -8.83 15.67 -16.21
CA SER A 96 -9.95 15.84 -15.27
C SER A 96 -9.47 15.68 -13.85
N VAL A 97 -9.48 16.76 -13.07
CA VAL A 97 -8.98 16.79 -11.69
C VAL A 97 -10.03 17.40 -10.77
N GLN A 98 -10.32 16.73 -9.66
CA GLN A 98 -11.15 17.22 -8.57
C GLN A 98 -10.30 17.24 -7.29
N ALA A 99 -10.05 18.42 -6.76
CA ALA A 99 -9.44 18.58 -5.45
C ALA A 99 -10.46 18.26 -4.35
N CYS A 100 -9.99 17.54 -3.33
CA CYS A 100 -10.69 17.24 -2.09
C CYS A 100 -12.21 16.99 -2.23
N PRO A 101 -12.62 15.80 -2.70
CA PRO A 101 -14.02 15.54 -3.04
C PRO A 101 -14.96 15.47 -1.83
N LYS A 102 -14.42 15.25 -0.62
CA LYS A 102 -15.15 15.10 0.65
C LYS A 102 -14.23 15.54 1.81
N PRO A 103 -14.74 15.90 3.00
CA PRO A 103 -13.89 16.16 4.16
C PRO A 103 -12.95 14.97 4.49
N GLY A 104 -11.75 15.26 5.02
CA GLY A 104 -10.76 14.22 5.37
C GLY A 104 -9.73 13.89 4.28
N CYS A 105 -9.44 14.87 3.41
CA CYS A 105 -8.54 14.79 2.24
C CYS A 105 -7.05 14.64 2.59
N PHE A 106 -6.71 13.54 3.23
CA PHE A 106 -5.35 13.26 3.71
C PHE A 106 -4.71 12.02 3.09
N ASP A 107 -5.41 11.35 2.16
CA ASP A 107 -4.75 10.38 1.29
C ASP A 107 -4.26 11.05 0.00
N TYR A 108 -2.96 11.32 -0.06
CA TYR A 108 -2.32 11.87 -1.24
C TYR A 108 -1.78 10.78 -2.18
N ALA A 109 -1.85 9.51 -1.80
CA ALA A 109 -1.30 8.43 -2.61
C ALA A 109 -2.04 8.28 -3.94
N GLN A 110 -1.30 8.03 -5.01
CA GLN A 110 -1.88 7.81 -6.33
C GLN A 110 -1.23 6.63 -7.02
N GLY A 111 -2.04 5.70 -7.51
CA GLY A 111 -1.55 4.61 -8.34
C GLY A 111 -0.69 5.09 -9.52
N GLY A 112 0.40 4.35 -9.75
CA GLY A 112 1.41 4.66 -10.76
C GLY A 112 2.47 5.67 -10.30
N SER A 113 2.29 6.36 -9.18
CA SER A 113 3.23 7.39 -8.72
C SER A 113 4.63 6.84 -8.42
N ARG A 114 5.62 7.55 -8.95
CA ARG A 114 7.03 7.40 -8.61
C ARG A 114 7.41 8.36 -7.49
N VAL A 115 8.63 8.26 -6.97
CA VAL A 115 9.10 9.14 -5.90
C VAL A 115 9.13 10.61 -6.36
N THR A 116 9.74 10.88 -7.52
CA THR A 116 10.02 12.25 -7.99
C THR A 116 9.52 12.53 -9.40
N ASP A 117 9.63 11.56 -10.29
CA ASP A 117 9.30 11.73 -11.71
C ASP A 117 7.78 11.70 -11.92
N PRO A 118 7.19 12.71 -12.60
CA PRO A 118 5.74 12.73 -12.84
C PRO A 118 5.27 11.68 -13.85
N ASN A 119 6.17 11.10 -14.64
CA ASN A 119 5.85 10.07 -15.63
C ASN A 119 5.78 8.69 -14.96
N GLY A 120 4.77 8.52 -14.11
CA GLY A 120 4.48 7.26 -13.46
C GLY A 120 3.88 6.20 -14.38
N ILE A 121 3.71 4.99 -13.86
CA ILE A 121 3.06 3.90 -14.60
C ILE A 121 1.61 4.29 -14.91
N GLY A 122 1.25 4.26 -16.19
CA GLY A 122 -0.09 4.63 -16.65
C GLY A 122 -0.29 6.12 -16.94
N HIS A 123 0.72 7.00 -16.77
CA HIS A 123 0.59 8.44 -17.04
C HIS A 123 0.22 8.75 -18.50
N ASN A 124 0.76 7.96 -19.44
CA ASN A 124 0.49 8.04 -20.88
C ASN A 124 0.60 9.47 -21.45
N GLY A 125 1.69 10.18 -21.13
CA GLY A 125 1.92 11.55 -21.58
C GLY A 125 0.85 12.55 -21.14
N GLY A 126 0.19 12.30 -20.01
CA GLY A 126 -0.90 13.11 -19.47
C GLY A 126 -2.30 12.71 -19.96
N ALA A 127 -2.40 11.74 -20.86
CA ALA A 127 -3.70 11.18 -21.31
C ALA A 127 -4.22 10.06 -20.40
N GLY A 128 -3.43 9.62 -19.42
CA GLY A 128 -3.73 8.48 -18.55
C GLY A 128 -3.90 8.86 -17.08
N ALA A 129 -3.43 8.01 -16.18
CA ALA A 129 -3.43 8.26 -14.74
C ALA A 129 -2.69 9.56 -14.37
N LEU A 130 -3.13 10.27 -13.33
CA LEU A 130 -2.51 11.53 -12.88
C LEU A 130 -1.06 11.32 -12.42
N THR A 131 -0.81 10.22 -11.71
CA THR A 131 0.51 9.79 -11.22
C THR A 131 1.32 10.89 -10.52
N TYR A 132 0.67 11.74 -9.72
CA TYR A 132 1.39 12.79 -8.99
C TYR A 132 2.47 12.15 -8.13
N PRO A 133 3.77 12.45 -8.37
CA PRO A 133 4.85 11.79 -7.65
C PRO A 133 4.83 12.20 -6.18
N VAL A 134 5.46 11.42 -5.30
CA VAL A 134 5.51 11.70 -3.85
C VAL A 134 5.97 13.15 -3.59
N LYS A 135 6.92 13.66 -4.39
CA LYS A 135 7.31 15.08 -4.39
C LYS A 135 6.14 16.05 -4.53
N GLN A 136 5.27 15.83 -5.51
CA GLN A 136 4.11 16.70 -5.76
C GLN A 136 3.02 16.48 -4.72
N GLN A 137 2.81 15.24 -4.27
CA GLN A 137 1.89 14.93 -3.18
C GLN A 137 2.26 15.71 -1.91
N LEU A 138 3.55 15.72 -1.56
CA LEU A 138 4.07 16.48 -0.42
C LEU A 138 3.92 17.99 -0.60
N ALA A 139 4.22 18.50 -1.80
CA ALA A 139 4.03 19.92 -2.11
C ALA A 139 2.56 20.35 -1.97
N ASN A 140 1.62 19.52 -2.44
CA ASN A 140 0.19 19.75 -2.29
C ASN A 140 -0.23 19.75 -0.82
N PHE A 141 0.28 18.82 -0.01
CA PHE A 141 0.04 18.80 1.42
C PHE A 141 0.54 20.09 2.07
N TYR A 142 1.78 20.50 1.82
CA TYR A 142 2.35 21.72 2.41
C TYR A 142 1.60 23.00 2.02
N ALA A 143 1.12 23.08 0.78
CA ALA A 143 0.26 24.19 0.36
C ALA A 143 -1.06 24.22 1.15
N ALA A 144 -1.62 23.06 1.50
CA ALA A 144 -2.86 22.94 2.26
C ALA A 144 -2.66 23.04 3.79
N SER A 145 -1.43 22.84 4.29
CA SER A 145 -1.14 22.69 5.73
C SER A 145 -0.25 23.80 6.31
N ASN A 146 -0.16 24.96 5.64
CA ASN A 146 0.74 26.04 6.03
C ASN A 146 2.19 25.56 6.22
N ASN A 147 2.62 24.62 5.37
CA ASN A 147 3.96 24.03 5.37
C ASN A 147 4.36 23.36 6.69
N THR A 148 3.42 22.74 7.42
CA THR A 148 3.70 22.04 8.69
C THR A 148 2.75 20.86 8.93
N PHE A 149 3.26 19.84 9.61
CA PHE A 149 2.48 18.77 10.23
C PHE A 149 2.04 19.19 11.64
N ASN A 150 1.02 18.52 12.16
CA ASN A 150 0.36 18.84 13.41
C ASN A 150 0.93 18.05 14.61
N GLY A 151 2.22 17.68 14.55
CA GLY A 151 2.92 16.94 15.59
C GLY A 151 2.23 15.60 15.88
N ASN A 152 2.04 15.31 17.16
CA ASN A 152 1.41 14.07 17.63
C ASN A 152 -0.09 13.95 17.30
N ASN A 153 -0.71 14.98 16.72
CA ASN A 153 -2.08 14.86 16.22
C ASN A 153 -2.14 14.22 14.82
N ASP A 154 -1.02 14.21 14.09
CA ASP A 154 -0.88 13.53 12.81
C ASP A 154 -0.17 12.20 13.00
N VAL A 155 -0.67 11.15 12.35
CA VAL A 155 0.11 9.97 11.99
C VAL A 155 0.35 10.00 10.48
N VAL A 156 1.62 9.90 10.08
CA VAL A 156 2.04 10.09 8.69
C VAL A 156 2.63 8.79 8.15
N PHE A 157 2.16 8.37 6.98
CA PHE A 157 2.65 7.18 6.29
C PHE A 157 3.20 7.53 4.92
N VAL A 158 4.35 6.95 4.58
CA VAL A 158 4.99 7.07 3.28
C VAL A 158 5.23 5.68 2.71
N PHE A 159 4.62 5.37 1.57
CA PHE A 159 4.79 4.11 0.88
C PHE A 159 4.87 4.30 -0.63
N GLY A 160 6.09 4.50 -1.14
CA GLY A 160 6.31 4.69 -2.58
C GLY A 160 7.72 4.28 -3.00
N GLY A 161 7.86 3.95 -4.29
CA GLY A 161 9.13 3.55 -4.91
C GLY A 161 9.01 2.29 -5.78
N ASN A 162 7.95 1.49 -5.61
CA ASN A 162 7.72 0.31 -6.46
C ASN A 162 7.58 0.68 -7.94
N ASN A 163 6.93 1.80 -8.25
CA ASN A 163 6.81 2.26 -9.63
C ASN A 163 8.15 2.70 -10.26
N ASP A 164 9.12 3.19 -9.47
CA ASP A 164 10.47 3.43 -9.96
C ASP A 164 11.15 2.12 -10.34
N ILE A 165 11.01 1.08 -9.51
CA ILE A 165 11.54 -0.26 -9.79
C ILE A 165 10.90 -0.84 -11.05
N PHE A 166 9.57 -0.80 -11.18
CA PHE A 166 8.88 -1.34 -12.34
C PHE A 166 9.25 -0.58 -13.62
N TYR A 167 9.36 0.75 -13.55
CA TYR A 167 9.79 1.58 -14.68
C TYR A 167 11.20 1.19 -15.15
N TRP A 168 12.16 1.13 -14.24
CA TRP A 168 13.55 0.84 -14.61
C TRP A 168 13.76 -0.62 -15.01
N ALA A 169 13.04 -1.57 -14.41
CA ALA A 169 13.04 -2.96 -14.86
C ALA A 169 12.49 -3.09 -16.29
N ALA A 170 11.38 -2.41 -16.60
CA ALA A 170 10.81 -2.39 -17.96
C ALA A 170 11.76 -1.72 -18.97
N ALA A 171 12.45 -0.65 -18.56
CA ALA A 171 13.43 0.02 -19.42
C ALA A 171 14.62 -0.91 -19.75
N VAL A 172 15.11 -1.71 -18.81
CA VAL A 172 16.14 -2.74 -19.07
C VAL A 172 15.64 -3.80 -20.05
N ALA A 173 14.37 -4.21 -19.92
CA ALA A 173 13.77 -5.21 -20.80
C ALA A 173 13.44 -4.67 -22.21
N THR A 174 13.41 -3.35 -22.41
CA THR A 174 13.06 -2.72 -23.68
C THR A 174 14.25 -2.72 -24.64
N PRO A 175 14.15 -3.37 -25.82
CA PRO A 175 15.23 -3.37 -26.80
C PRO A 175 15.64 -1.95 -27.21
N ASN A 176 16.94 -1.71 -27.33
CA ASN A 176 17.52 -0.42 -27.73
C ASN A 176 17.22 0.77 -26.80
N SER A 177 16.76 0.54 -25.56
CA SER A 177 16.55 1.62 -24.58
C SER A 177 17.85 2.29 -24.12
N GLY A 178 18.99 1.60 -24.27
CA GLY A 178 20.28 2.02 -23.72
C GLY A 178 20.39 1.84 -22.19
N VAL A 179 19.36 1.31 -21.53
CA VAL A 179 19.34 1.12 -20.07
C VAL A 179 19.91 -0.25 -19.71
N THR A 180 20.98 -0.25 -18.93
CA THR A 180 21.58 -1.46 -18.37
C THR A 180 21.07 -1.71 -16.95
N PRO A 181 21.20 -2.94 -16.39
CA PRO A 181 20.91 -3.20 -14.98
C PRO A 181 21.65 -2.25 -14.02
N ALA A 182 22.88 -1.85 -14.34
CA ALA A 182 23.64 -0.90 -13.52
C ALA A 182 23.02 0.51 -13.53
N ILE A 183 22.55 0.98 -14.70
CA ILE A 183 21.83 2.25 -14.80
C ILE A 183 20.52 2.18 -14.00
N ALA A 184 19.75 1.11 -14.15
CA ALA A 184 18.52 0.89 -13.40
C ALA A 184 18.75 0.92 -11.89
N THR A 185 19.78 0.20 -11.39
CA THR A 185 20.15 0.20 -9.97
C THR A 185 20.50 1.61 -9.48
N ALA A 186 21.31 2.36 -10.21
CA ALA A 186 21.69 3.72 -9.82
C ALA A 186 20.47 4.66 -9.74
N GLN A 187 19.52 4.54 -10.67
CA GLN A 187 18.31 5.36 -10.68
C GLN A 187 17.34 4.98 -9.56
N VAL A 188 17.22 3.69 -9.23
CA VAL A 188 16.43 3.22 -8.09
C VAL A 188 17.05 3.67 -6.76
N GLN A 189 18.37 3.67 -6.63
CA GLN A 189 19.06 4.22 -5.45
C GLN A 189 18.88 5.74 -5.33
N GLN A 190 18.85 6.46 -6.46
CA GLN A 190 18.56 7.88 -6.49
C GLN A 190 17.12 8.15 -5.98
N ALA A 191 16.13 7.40 -6.47
CA ALA A 191 14.75 7.52 -5.98
C ALA A 191 14.64 7.24 -4.47
N ALA A 192 15.34 6.21 -3.96
CA ALA A 192 15.40 5.95 -2.52
C ALA A 192 16.02 7.11 -1.73
N THR A 193 17.11 7.70 -2.25
CA THR A 193 17.79 8.85 -1.65
C THR A 193 16.88 10.09 -1.61
N GLU A 194 16.10 10.32 -2.67
CA GLU A 194 15.13 11.41 -2.74
C GLU A 194 14.00 11.22 -1.74
N LEU A 195 13.46 10.00 -1.63
CA LEU A 195 12.43 9.67 -0.64
C LEU A 195 12.92 9.90 0.80
N VAL A 196 14.16 9.52 1.10
CA VAL A 196 14.83 9.83 2.38
C VAL A 196 14.89 11.35 2.61
N GLY A 197 15.20 12.12 1.57
CA GLY A 197 15.18 13.58 1.61
C GLY A 197 13.81 14.13 1.99
N TYR A 198 12.74 13.62 1.37
CA TYR A 198 11.36 14.01 1.69
C TYR A 198 10.97 13.64 3.12
N VAL A 199 11.34 12.46 3.59
CA VAL A 199 11.10 12.03 4.98
C VAL A 199 11.83 12.94 5.97
N LYS A 200 13.08 13.32 5.71
CA LYS A 200 13.83 14.27 6.56
C LYS A 200 13.19 15.66 6.56
N ASP A 201 12.71 16.11 5.42
CA ASP A 201 11.97 17.37 5.31
C ASP A 201 10.67 17.32 6.13
N MET A 202 9.88 16.25 6.03
CA MET A 202 8.67 16.04 6.85
C MET A 202 8.97 16.13 8.36
N ILE A 203 10.07 15.51 8.83
CA ILE A 203 10.52 15.60 10.23
C ILE A 203 10.82 17.06 10.60
N SER A 204 11.52 17.80 9.72
CA SER A 204 11.80 19.23 9.94
C SER A 204 10.53 20.10 9.97
N LYS A 205 9.44 19.60 9.37
CA LYS A 205 8.10 20.20 9.37
C LYS A 205 7.17 19.62 10.42
N ASN A 206 7.73 19.11 11.54
CA ASN A 206 6.97 18.66 12.72
C ASN A 206 6.18 17.34 12.51
N ALA A 207 6.59 16.46 11.58
CA ALA A 207 6.08 15.09 11.53
C ALA A 207 6.76 14.24 12.62
N THR A 208 6.08 14.04 13.75
CA THR A 208 6.63 13.30 14.91
C THR A 208 6.25 11.82 14.93
N GLN A 209 5.14 11.44 14.27
CA GLN A 209 4.68 10.07 14.09
C GLN A 209 4.76 9.70 12.61
N LEU A 210 5.99 9.54 12.10
CA LEU A 210 6.26 9.30 10.69
C LEU A 210 6.72 7.85 10.45
N TYR A 211 5.94 7.13 9.66
CA TYR A 211 6.15 5.74 9.30
C TYR A 211 6.45 5.61 7.81
N VAL A 212 7.49 4.83 7.48
CA VAL A 212 7.93 4.62 6.10
C VAL A 212 7.98 3.14 5.83
N PHE A 213 7.30 2.67 4.78
CA PHE A 213 7.36 1.28 4.37
C PHE A 213 8.65 1.01 3.60
N ASN A 214 9.30 -0.12 3.88
CA ASN A 214 10.21 -0.70 2.89
C ASN A 214 9.37 -1.35 1.76
N LEU A 215 10.00 -1.54 0.60
CA LEU A 215 9.29 -2.06 -0.56
C LEU A 215 9.16 -3.59 -0.49
N PRO A 216 7.98 -4.15 -0.82
CA PRO A 216 7.81 -5.59 -0.98
C PRO A 216 8.71 -6.11 -2.10
N ASP A 217 9.16 -7.36 -1.98
CA ASP A 217 9.90 -8.00 -3.06
C ASP A 217 8.98 -8.31 -4.24
N SER A 218 9.01 -7.41 -5.23
CA SER A 218 8.19 -7.51 -6.43
C SER A 218 8.56 -8.69 -7.33
N SER A 219 9.73 -9.31 -7.14
CA SER A 219 10.10 -10.54 -7.86
C SER A 219 9.19 -11.72 -7.52
N LEU A 220 8.58 -11.72 -6.34
CA LEU A 220 7.71 -12.78 -5.85
C LEU A 220 6.23 -12.61 -6.29
N THR A 221 5.90 -11.50 -6.94
CA THR A 221 4.55 -11.22 -7.43
C THR A 221 4.23 -12.02 -8.69
N PRO A 222 2.95 -12.22 -9.06
CA PRO A 222 2.60 -12.88 -10.31
C PRO A 222 3.27 -12.25 -11.54
N GLN A 223 3.37 -10.92 -11.60
CA GLN A 223 4.08 -10.21 -12.66
C GLN A 223 5.59 -10.47 -12.62
N GLY A 224 6.20 -10.46 -11.42
CA GLY A 224 7.61 -10.78 -11.25
C GLY A 224 7.95 -12.17 -11.77
N VAL A 225 7.16 -13.16 -11.38
CA VAL A 225 7.29 -14.56 -11.83
C VAL A 225 7.13 -14.69 -13.34
N ALA A 226 6.13 -14.01 -13.92
CA ALA A 226 5.89 -14.00 -15.37
C ALA A 226 7.06 -13.42 -16.18
N GLY A 227 7.90 -12.57 -15.58
CA GLY A 227 9.12 -12.04 -16.20
C GLY A 227 10.26 -13.06 -16.36
N GLY A 228 10.09 -14.30 -15.89
CA GLY A 228 11.11 -15.35 -15.95
C GLY A 228 12.28 -15.10 -15.00
N ALA A 229 13.25 -16.02 -15.00
CA ALA A 229 14.35 -16.01 -14.03
C ALA A 229 15.19 -14.72 -14.06
N ALA A 230 15.47 -14.19 -15.26
CA ALA A 230 16.22 -12.95 -15.41
C ALA A 230 15.43 -11.73 -14.90
N GLY A 231 14.13 -11.65 -15.19
CA GLY A 231 13.26 -10.59 -14.69
C GLY A 231 13.11 -10.61 -13.18
N GLN A 232 12.91 -11.80 -12.59
CA GLN A 232 12.87 -11.98 -11.13
C GLN A 232 14.18 -11.54 -10.47
N ALA A 233 15.33 -11.97 -10.99
CA ALA A 233 16.62 -11.60 -10.44
C ALA A 233 16.86 -10.09 -10.48
N LEU A 234 16.46 -9.43 -11.58
CA LEU A 234 16.55 -7.98 -11.70
C LEU A 234 15.64 -7.27 -10.69
N LEU A 235 14.37 -7.64 -10.60
CA LEU A 235 13.42 -7.05 -9.65
C LEU A 235 13.89 -7.20 -8.21
N HIS A 236 14.34 -8.40 -7.82
CA HIS A 236 14.87 -8.67 -6.49
C HIS A 236 16.08 -7.76 -6.18
N ALA A 237 17.02 -7.63 -7.12
CA ALA A 237 18.19 -6.78 -6.96
C ALA A 237 17.82 -5.29 -6.82
N LEU A 238 16.87 -4.80 -7.62
CA LEU A 238 16.42 -3.40 -7.56
C LEU A 238 15.67 -3.11 -6.24
N VAL A 239 14.81 -4.00 -5.78
CA VAL A 239 14.14 -3.88 -4.46
C VAL A 239 15.18 -3.87 -3.34
N GLY A 240 16.15 -4.78 -3.38
CA GLY A 240 17.23 -4.84 -2.40
C GLY A 240 18.06 -3.55 -2.36
N ALA A 241 18.39 -2.99 -3.54
CA ALA A 241 19.11 -1.73 -3.64
C ALA A 241 18.30 -0.55 -3.05
N PHE A 242 17.01 -0.44 -3.39
CA PHE A 242 16.14 0.60 -2.85
C PHE A 242 16.05 0.50 -1.32
N ASN A 243 15.70 -0.68 -0.80
CA ASN A 243 15.48 -0.89 0.63
C ASN A 243 16.75 -0.67 1.44
N THR A 244 17.91 -1.08 0.93
CA THR A 244 19.21 -0.84 1.58
C THR A 244 19.52 0.65 1.65
N THR A 245 19.34 1.39 0.55
CA THR A 245 19.55 2.84 0.53
C THR A 245 18.57 3.59 1.43
N LEU A 246 17.29 3.19 1.42
CA LEU A 246 16.26 3.75 2.31
C LEU A 246 16.64 3.53 3.79
N GLN A 247 16.95 2.28 4.18
CA GLN A 247 17.30 1.93 5.55
C GLN A 247 18.53 2.70 6.04
N ALA A 248 19.58 2.79 5.21
CA ALA A 248 20.79 3.54 5.54
C ALA A 248 20.52 5.04 5.68
N GLY A 249 19.70 5.61 4.78
CA GLY A 249 19.38 7.03 4.77
C GLY A 249 18.48 7.49 5.93
N LEU A 250 17.64 6.59 6.45
CA LEU A 250 16.76 6.82 7.61
C LEU A 250 17.43 6.54 8.95
N ALA A 251 18.59 5.89 8.98
CA ALA A 251 19.33 5.62 10.21
C ALA A 251 19.61 6.92 11.00
N GLY A 252 19.30 6.91 12.30
CA GLY A 252 19.46 8.08 13.17
C GLY A 252 18.41 9.18 13.00
N THR A 253 17.43 9.02 12.11
CA THR A 253 16.26 9.90 12.03
C THR A 253 15.16 9.47 13.01
N GLY A 254 14.12 10.29 13.18
CA GLY A 254 12.92 9.95 13.95
C GLY A 254 11.89 9.09 13.20
N ALA A 255 12.13 8.76 11.92
CA ALA A 255 11.20 7.96 11.13
C ALA A 255 11.24 6.48 11.52
N ARG A 256 10.09 5.82 11.43
CA ARG A 256 9.88 4.43 11.83
C ARG A 256 9.62 3.56 10.61
N VAL A 257 10.49 2.57 10.37
CA VAL A 257 10.32 1.67 9.22
C VAL A 257 9.27 0.61 9.52
N ILE A 258 8.30 0.44 8.60
CA ILE A 258 7.38 -0.70 8.56
C ILE A 258 7.94 -1.71 7.56
N ASP A 259 8.26 -2.91 8.05
CA ASP A 259 8.80 -3.98 7.21
C ASP A 259 7.68 -4.75 6.53
N PHE A 260 7.44 -4.43 5.26
CA PHE A 260 6.53 -5.17 4.40
C PHE A 260 7.25 -6.19 3.50
N ASN A 261 8.55 -6.00 3.25
CA ASN A 261 9.36 -6.95 2.48
C ASN A 261 9.37 -8.35 3.10
N SER A 262 9.71 -8.43 4.40
CA SER A 262 9.71 -9.70 5.12
C SER A 262 8.29 -10.25 5.29
N GLN A 263 7.30 -9.38 5.49
CA GLN A 263 5.90 -9.78 5.61
C GLN A 263 5.40 -10.46 4.35
N LEU A 264 5.61 -9.88 3.16
CA LEU A 264 5.20 -10.48 1.90
C LEU A 264 5.86 -11.84 1.70
N THR A 265 7.17 -11.94 1.97
CA THR A 265 7.93 -13.18 1.85
C THR A 265 7.34 -14.30 2.73
N ALA A 266 7.05 -13.98 4.00
CA ALA A 266 6.47 -14.93 4.94
C ALA A 266 5.08 -15.43 4.50
N VAL A 267 4.26 -14.52 3.96
CA VAL A 267 2.89 -14.83 3.52
C VAL A 267 2.90 -15.67 2.25
N ILE A 268 3.79 -15.39 1.30
CA ILE A 268 3.93 -16.22 0.09
C ILE A 268 4.35 -17.64 0.44
N GLN A 269 5.31 -17.79 1.36
CA GLN A 269 5.80 -19.11 1.80
C GLN A 269 4.77 -19.89 2.62
N ASN A 270 3.90 -19.21 3.37
CA ASN A 270 3.01 -19.85 4.34
C ASN A 270 1.55 -19.39 4.22
N GLY A 271 1.06 -19.19 2.99
CA GLY A 271 -0.24 -18.56 2.72
C GLY A 271 -1.42 -19.11 3.53
N ALA A 272 -1.48 -20.43 3.72
CA ALA A 272 -2.55 -21.08 4.48
C ALA A 272 -2.60 -20.63 5.95
N MET A 273 -1.46 -20.35 6.60
CA MET A 273 -1.43 -19.83 7.98
C MET A 273 -2.03 -18.42 8.07
N PHE A 274 -2.01 -17.68 6.96
CA PHE A 274 -2.58 -16.34 6.84
C PHE A 274 -3.97 -16.34 6.20
N GLY A 275 -4.56 -17.51 5.96
CA GLY A 275 -5.91 -17.65 5.40
C GLY A 275 -6.00 -17.62 3.87
N PHE A 276 -4.87 -17.72 3.16
CA PHE A 276 -4.87 -17.76 1.69
C PHE A 276 -4.87 -19.19 1.15
N SER A 277 -5.79 -19.45 0.23
CA SER A 277 -5.76 -20.63 -0.64
C SER A 277 -4.86 -20.46 -1.86
N ASN A 278 -4.51 -19.22 -2.23
CA ASN A 278 -3.67 -18.93 -3.38
C ASN A 278 -2.78 -17.71 -3.14
N THR A 279 -1.48 -17.85 -3.35
CA THR A 279 -0.49 -16.78 -3.20
C THR A 279 0.27 -16.46 -4.49
N SER A 280 -0.16 -16.98 -5.65
CA SER A 280 0.61 -16.88 -6.90
C SER A 280 -0.20 -16.53 -8.14
N VAL A 281 -1.53 -16.68 -8.10
CA VAL A 281 -2.42 -16.35 -9.21
C VAL A 281 -3.30 -15.15 -8.84
N PRO A 282 -3.53 -14.21 -9.76
CA PRO A 282 -4.47 -13.11 -9.56
C PRO A 282 -5.91 -13.55 -9.26
N ALA A 283 -6.57 -12.85 -8.35
CA ALA A 283 -7.99 -13.00 -8.05
C ALA A 283 -8.89 -12.38 -9.12
N CYS A 284 -8.38 -11.38 -9.85
CA CYS A 284 -9.11 -10.67 -10.89
C CYS A 284 -8.83 -11.29 -12.26
N ASP A 285 -9.90 -11.60 -12.98
CA ASP A 285 -9.85 -12.17 -14.33
C ASP A 285 -9.58 -11.07 -15.36
N ALA A 286 -8.39 -11.11 -15.97
CA ALA A 286 -7.98 -10.14 -16.97
C ALA A 286 -8.88 -10.13 -18.21
N THR A 287 -9.47 -11.26 -18.59
CA THR A 287 -10.40 -11.35 -19.74
C THR A 287 -11.71 -10.64 -19.41
N LYS A 288 -12.26 -10.86 -18.21
CA LYS A 288 -13.48 -10.16 -17.76
C LYS A 288 -13.24 -8.66 -17.65
N ILE A 289 -12.09 -8.25 -17.12
CA ILE A 289 -11.72 -6.83 -17.03
C ILE A 289 -11.61 -6.21 -18.43
N ASN A 290 -10.87 -6.84 -19.35
CA ASN A 290 -10.68 -6.30 -20.69
C ASN A 290 -11.98 -6.26 -21.51
N ALA A 291 -12.96 -7.11 -21.20
CA ALA A 291 -14.30 -7.05 -21.79
C ALA A 291 -15.11 -5.83 -21.30
N LEU A 292 -14.89 -5.38 -20.07
CA LEU A 292 -15.53 -4.18 -19.50
C LEU A 292 -14.80 -2.89 -19.88
N VAL A 293 -13.46 -2.93 -19.85
CA VAL A 293 -12.58 -1.79 -20.10
C VAL A 293 -11.48 -2.21 -21.07
N PRO A 294 -11.70 -2.03 -22.39
CA PRO A 294 -10.70 -2.40 -23.39
C PRO A 294 -9.35 -1.72 -23.14
N GLY A 295 -8.28 -2.50 -23.14
CA GLY A 295 -6.92 -2.00 -22.90
C GLY A 295 -6.52 -1.85 -21.42
N ALA A 296 -7.38 -2.24 -20.47
CA ALA A 296 -7.06 -2.18 -19.04
C ALA A 296 -5.99 -3.18 -18.57
N GLY A 297 -5.61 -4.15 -19.40
CA GLY A 297 -4.52 -5.08 -19.13
C GLY A 297 -4.74 -5.99 -17.91
N GLY A 298 -5.99 -6.15 -17.48
CA GLY A 298 -6.34 -6.88 -16.25
C GLY A 298 -6.03 -6.15 -14.94
N SER A 299 -5.83 -4.83 -14.97
CA SER A 299 -5.54 -4.04 -13.77
C SER A 299 -6.64 -4.16 -12.71
N SER A 300 -6.23 -4.38 -11.46
CA SER A 300 -7.12 -4.39 -10.29
C SER A 300 -7.86 -3.08 -10.06
N LEU A 301 -7.40 -1.97 -10.67
CA LEU A 301 -8.14 -0.71 -10.70
C LEU A 301 -9.59 -0.88 -11.19
N PHE A 302 -9.81 -1.81 -12.12
CA PHE A 302 -11.13 -2.11 -12.69
C PHE A 302 -11.70 -3.45 -12.18
N CYS A 303 -11.12 -4.01 -11.12
CA CYS A 303 -11.56 -5.27 -10.57
C CYS A 303 -12.67 -5.07 -9.55
N SER A 304 -13.78 -5.78 -9.75
CA SER A 304 -14.93 -5.85 -8.83
C SER A 304 -15.37 -7.29 -8.61
N ALA A 305 -16.41 -7.51 -7.80
CA ALA A 305 -17.01 -8.82 -7.59
C ALA A 305 -17.37 -9.54 -8.91
N ASN A 306 -17.73 -8.80 -9.96
CA ASN A 306 -18.11 -9.35 -11.27
C ASN A 306 -16.91 -9.85 -12.10
N THR A 307 -15.71 -9.36 -11.80
CA THR A 307 -14.49 -9.70 -12.53
C THR A 307 -13.60 -10.68 -11.77
N LEU A 308 -14.04 -11.20 -10.62
CA LEU A 308 -13.27 -12.23 -9.92
C LEU A 308 -13.21 -13.53 -10.72
N VAL A 309 -12.10 -14.26 -10.59
CA VAL A 309 -11.94 -15.61 -11.16
C VAL A 309 -12.90 -16.61 -10.50
N THR A 310 -13.17 -16.43 -9.20
CA THR A 310 -14.18 -17.17 -8.44
C THR A 310 -14.69 -16.34 -7.27
N ALA A 311 -15.90 -16.63 -6.79
CA ALA A 311 -16.44 -15.98 -5.59
C ALA A 311 -15.55 -16.27 -4.37
N GLY A 312 -15.30 -15.25 -3.54
CA GLY A 312 -14.42 -15.34 -2.37
C GLY A 312 -12.93 -15.17 -2.66
N ALA A 313 -12.52 -15.05 -3.93
CA ALA A 313 -11.11 -14.80 -4.27
C ALA A 313 -10.59 -13.45 -3.73
N ASP A 314 -11.48 -12.48 -3.52
CA ASP A 314 -11.20 -11.17 -2.89
C ASP A 314 -10.62 -11.26 -1.48
N THR A 315 -10.81 -12.39 -0.79
CA THR A 315 -10.26 -12.61 0.56
C THR A 315 -9.35 -13.83 0.67
N SER A 316 -9.53 -14.84 -0.18
CA SER A 316 -8.78 -16.10 -0.13
C SER A 316 -7.56 -16.16 -1.07
N TYR A 317 -7.40 -15.17 -1.96
CA TYR A 317 -6.21 -15.02 -2.81
C TYR A 317 -5.38 -13.84 -2.28
N LEU A 318 -4.05 -13.92 -2.41
CA LEU A 318 -3.15 -12.86 -1.97
C LEU A 318 -3.15 -11.66 -2.94
N PHE A 319 -3.13 -11.94 -4.25
CA PHE A 319 -2.95 -10.95 -5.30
C PHE A 319 -4.26 -10.69 -6.05
N ALA A 320 -4.63 -9.42 -6.22
CA ALA A 320 -5.74 -8.98 -7.04
C ALA A 320 -5.36 -9.06 -8.53
N ASP A 321 -4.21 -8.49 -8.89
CA ASP A 321 -3.64 -8.52 -10.24
C ASP A 321 -2.17 -8.96 -10.22
N GLY A 322 -1.37 -8.53 -11.21
CA GLY A 322 0.04 -8.89 -11.30
C GLY A 322 0.91 -8.46 -10.12
N VAL A 323 0.54 -7.44 -9.35
CA VAL A 323 1.38 -6.88 -8.28
C VAL A 323 0.60 -6.40 -7.05
N HIS A 324 -0.69 -6.10 -7.19
CA HIS A 324 -1.49 -5.51 -6.12
C HIS A 324 -2.14 -6.58 -5.24
N PRO A 325 -2.19 -6.39 -3.91
CA PRO A 325 -2.89 -7.29 -3.01
C PRO A 325 -4.41 -7.25 -3.19
N THR A 326 -5.10 -8.36 -2.92
CA THR A 326 -6.56 -8.37 -2.72
C THR A 326 -6.95 -7.63 -1.42
N THR A 327 -8.25 -7.51 -1.16
CA THR A 327 -8.74 -7.08 0.15
C THR A 327 -8.22 -7.97 1.28
N GLY A 328 -8.09 -9.28 1.03
CA GLY A 328 -7.41 -10.21 1.94
C GLY A 328 -5.94 -9.85 2.17
N GLY A 329 -5.19 -9.53 1.11
CA GLY A 329 -3.80 -9.10 1.20
C GLY A 329 -3.63 -7.76 1.94
N HIS A 330 -4.47 -6.76 1.65
CA HIS A 330 -4.44 -5.47 2.37
C HIS A 330 -4.75 -5.60 3.86
N ARG A 331 -5.57 -6.59 4.25
CA ARG A 331 -5.81 -6.89 5.67
C ARG A 331 -4.51 -7.18 6.41
N LEU A 332 -3.60 -7.95 5.81
CA LEU A 332 -2.30 -8.25 6.43
C LEU A 332 -1.44 -6.99 6.59
N ILE A 333 -1.44 -6.13 5.56
CA ILE A 333 -0.70 -4.85 5.61
C ILE A 333 -1.25 -4.01 6.77
N SER A 334 -2.57 -3.89 6.87
CA SER A 334 -3.19 -3.16 7.97
C SER A 334 -2.88 -3.76 9.34
N SER A 335 -2.85 -5.09 9.48
CA SER A 335 -2.48 -5.75 10.75
C SER A 335 -1.05 -5.43 11.17
N ASN A 336 -0.10 -5.41 10.23
CA ASN A 336 1.30 -5.06 10.50
C ASN A 336 1.42 -3.59 10.95
N VAL A 337 0.71 -2.68 10.26
CA VAL A 337 0.67 -1.27 10.64
C VAL A 337 0.08 -1.09 12.04
N LEU A 338 -1.07 -1.70 12.32
CA LEU A 338 -1.74 -1.58 13.62
C LEU A 338 -0.89 -2.17 14.74
N GLN A 339 -0.21 -3.29 14.50
CA GLN A 339 0.74 -3.86 15.46
C GLN A 339 1.88 -2.89 15.74
N ARG A 340 2.40 -2.22 14.71
CA ARG A 340 3.46 -1.22 14.86
C ARG A 340 2.98 0.01 15.63
N LEU A 341 1.81 0.56 15.29
CA LEU A 341 1.21 1.69 16.00
C LEU A 341 1.00 1.38 17.48
N LEU A 342 0.48 0.19 17.79
CA LEU A 342 0.28 -0.27 19.16
C LEU A 342 1.61 -0.36 19.93
N ALA A 343 2.66 -0.94 19.32
CA ALA A 343 3.98 -1.03 19.93
C ALA A 343 4.61 0.34 20.20
N ASP A 344 4.27 1.34 19.38
CA ASP A 344 4.71 2.73 19.51
C ASP A 344 3.80 3.59 20.40
N GLY A 345 2.74 3.01 20.99
CA GLY A 345 1.80 3.70 21.88
C GLY A 345 0.81 4.64 21.16
N VAL A 346 0.69 4.54 19.83
CA VAL A 346 -0.26 5.31 19.03
C VAL A 346 -1.61 4.61 19.07
N THR A 347 -2.59 5.22 19.74
CA THR A 347 -3.92 4.63 20.01
C THR A 347 -5.06 5.64 19.75
N HIS A 348 -6.30 5.17 19.85
CA HIS A 348 -7.54 5.93 19.60
C HIS A 348 -7.91 6.90 20.71
#